data_AF-A0A5C1ALD9-F1
#
_entry.id   AF-A0A5C1ALD9-F1
#
_cell.length_a   1.000
_cell.length_b   1.000
_cell.length_c   1.000
_cell.angle_alpha   90.00
_cell.angle_beta   90.00
_cell.angle_gamma   90.00
#
_symmetry.space_group_name_H-M   'P 1'
#
loop_
_entity.id
_entity.type
_entity.pdbx_description
1 polymer ?
#
loop_
_entity_poly.entity_id
_entity_poly.type
_entity_poly.pdbx_seq_one_letter_code
_entity_poly.pdbx_strand_id
1 'polypeptide(L)'
;MWLTEQRRVALPSGLFGQAVTSAVNQWPTLVRYLDDHRLAIDNGPAERAIRPLAVGRRNWVFVCGDNGLTSVVVLLSIVASAKRHGHDPWAYL
;
A
#
# COMPACT_ATOMS: atom_id res chain seq x y z
N MET A 1 -13.37 3.49 -23.63
CA MET A 1 -13.04 3.77 -22.21
C MET A 1 -12.30 5.09 -22.19
N TRP A 2 -12.79 6.06 -21.41
CA TRP A 2 -12.30 7.45 -21.41
C TRP A 2 -10.77 7.55 -21.21
N LEU A 3 -10.20 6.76 -20.29
CA LEU A 3 -8.74 6.71 -20.05
C LEU A 3 -7.92 6.34 -21.30
N THR A 4 -8.44 5.45 -22.16
CA THR A 4 -7.76 5.04 -23.40
C THR A 4 -7.77 6.16 -24.44
N GLU A 5 -8.83 6.97 -24.47
CA GLU A 5 -8.93 8.15 -25.33
C GLU A 5 -7.97 9.24 -24.85
N GLN A 6 -7.93 9.51 -23.55
CA GLN A 6 -6.99 10.47 -22.96
C GLN A 6 -5.53 10.08 -23.18
N ARG A 7 -5.22 8.78 -23.21
CA ARG A 7 -3.85 8.30 -23.50
C ARG A 7 -3.36 8.74 -24.88
N ARG A 8 -4.26 8.94 -25.86
CA ARG A 8 -3.90 9.38 -27.22
C ARG A 8 -3.66 10.89 -27.31
N VAL A 9 -4.29 11.65 -26.42
CA VAL A 9 -4.25 13.12 -26.40
C VAL A 9 -3.19 13.65 -25.43
N ALA A 10 -2.91 12.90 -24.36
CA ALA A 10 -1.94 13.29 -23.35
C ALA A 10 -0.51 13.21 -23.87
N LEU A 11 0.29 14.24 -23.57
CA LEU A 11 1.72 14.21 -23.82
C LEU A 11 2.39 13.13 -22.94
N PRO A 12 3.03 12.09 -23.51
CA PRO A 12 3.53 10.94 -22.75
C PRO A 12 4.56 11.31 -21.67
N SER A 13 5.35 12.35 -21.89
CA SER A 13 6.38 12.83 -20.97
C SER A 13 5.84 13.71 -19.84
N GLY A 14 4.63 14.27 -19.97
CA GLY A 14 4.03 15.11 -18.94
C GLY A 14 3.48 14.29 -17.76
N LEU A 15 3.36 14.91 -16.59
CA LEU A 15 2.80 14.28 -15.38
C LEU A 15 1.44 13.62 -15.62
N PHE A 16 0.57 14.29 -16.39
CA PHE A 16 -0.73 13.75 -16.77
C PHE A 16 -0.62 12.51 -17.68
N GLY A 17 0.24 12.53 -18.70
CA GLY A 17 0.45 11.38 -19.59
C GLY A 17 1.05 10.17 -18.89
N GLN A 18 1.96 10.40 -17.95
CA GLN A 18 2.50 9.35 -17.08
C GLN A 18 1.42 8.74 -16.18
N ALA A 19 0.58 9.57 -15.55
CA ALA A 19 -0.52 9.10 -14.71
C ALA A 19 -1.55 8.30 -15.52
N VAL A 20 -1.95 8.77 -16.69
CA VAL A 20 -2.88 8.07 -17.59
C VAL A 20 -2.29 6.73 -18.05
N THR A 21 -1.01 6.72 -18.45
CA THR A 21 -0.33 5.50 -18.87
C THR A 21 -0.24 4.49 -17.74
N SER A 22 0.10 4.94 -16.53
CA SER A 22 0.14 4.11 -15.34
C SER A 22 -1.23 3.51 -15.02
N ALA A 23 -2.29 4.32 -15.00
CA ALA A 23 -3.65 3.87 -14.74
C ALA A 23 -4.14 2.83 -15.78
N VAL A 24 -3.83 3.05 -17.06
CA VAL A 24 -4.14 2.08 -18.13
C VAL A 24 -3.37 0.77 -17.95
N ASN A 25 -2.08 0.84 -17.63
CA ASN A 25 -1.25 -0.36 -17.41
C ASN A 25 -1.69 -1.16 -16.17
N GLN A 26 -2.19 -0.48 -15.14
CA GLN A 26 -2.67 -1.10 -13.90
C GLN A 26 -4.14 -1.49 -13.95
N TRP A 27 -4.86 -1.18 -15.03
CA TRP A 27 -6.29 -1.45 -15.17
C TRP A 27 -6.70 -2.89 -14.82
N PRO A 28 -5.97 -3.95 -15.25
CA PRO A 28 -6.31 -5.33 -14.87
C PRO A 28 -6.28 -5.58 -13.35
N THR A 29 -5.44 -4.86 -12.61
CA THR A 29 -5.39 -4.93 -11.14
C THR A 29 -6.51 -4.11 -10.51
N LEU A 30 -6.79 -2.92 -11.06
CA LEU A 30 -7.80 -2.00 -10.53
C LEU A 30 -9.22 -2.55 -10.63
N VAL A 31 -9.52 -3.41 -11.60
CA VAL A 31 -10.86 -4.02 -11.77
C VAL A 31 -11.03 -5.34 -11.03
N ARG A 32 -9.97 -5.88 -10.44
CA ARG A 32 -9.98 -7.24 -9.85
C ARG A 32 -10.92 -7.40 -8.65
N TYR A 33 -11.29 -6.29 -8.01
CA TYR A 33 -12.33 -6.30 -6.96
C TYR A 33 -13.72 -6.67 -7.49
N LEU A 34 -13.97 -6.53 -8.80
CA LEU A 34 -15.20 -6.98 -9.43
C LEU A 34 -15.29 -8.51 -9.47
N ASP A 35 -14.14 -9.19 -9.54
CA ASP A 35 -14.07 -10.65 -9.59
C ASP A 35 -13.96 -11.28 -8.18
N ASP A 36 -13.36 -10.57 -7.22
CA ASP A 36 -13.18 -11.03 -5.85
C ASP A 36 -13.68 -9.99 -4.83
N HIS A 37 -14.85 -10.28 -4.24
CA HIS A 37 -15.49 -9.43 -3.22
C HIS A 37 -14.65 -9.24 -1.94
N ARG A 38 -13.59 -10.03 -1.74
CA ARG A 38 -12.67 -9.88 -0.60
C ARG A 38 -11.70 -8.72 -0.79
N LEU A 39 -11.54 -8.23 -2.02
CA LEU A 39 -10.71 -7.09 -2.33
C LEU A 39 -11.52 -5.79 -2.17
N ALA A 40 -10.92 -4.81 -1.52
CA ALA A 40 -11.50 -3.47 -1.47
C ALA A 40 -11.34 -2.76 -2.83
N ILE A 41 -12.31 -1.92 -3.18
CA ILE A 41 -12.25 -1.05 -4.36
C ILE A 41 -11.13 0.00 -4.26
N ASP A 42 -10.75 0.35 -3.03
CA ASP A 42 -9.71 1.34 -2.74
C ASP A 42 -8.47 0.69 -2.11
N ASN A 43 -7.40 1.48 -2.06
CA ASN A 43 -6.14 1.11 -1.40
C ASN A 43 -6.16 1.38 0.11
N GLY A 44 -7.30 1.79 0.67
CA GLY A 44 -7.42 2.24 2.05
C GLY A 44 -6.94 1.22 3.09
N PRO A 45 -7.31 -0.08 2.98
CA PRO A 45 -6.82 -1.12 3.87
C PRO A 45 -5.29 -1.26 3.85
N ALA A 46 -4.67 -1.19 2.68
CA ALA A 46 -3.21 -1.32 2.57
C ALA A 46 -2.51 -0.07 3.11
N GLU A 47 -3.02 1.13 2.82
CA GLU A 47 -2.48 2.39 3.37
C GLU A 47 -2.56 2.42 4.88
N ARG A 48 -3.70 2.00 5.46
CA ARG A 48 -3.86 1.88 6.91
C ARG A 48 -2.89 0.85 7.50
N ALA A 49 -2.61 -0.24 6.79
CA ALA A 49 -1.66 -1.26 7.23
C ALA A 49 -0.21 -0.74 7.25
N ILE A 50 0.21 0.08 6.29
CA ILE A 50 1.58 0.64 6.26
C ILE A 50 1.74 1.90 7.12
N ARG A 51 0.65 2.58 7.47
CA ARG A 51 0.67 3.86 8.22
C ARG A 51 1.47 3.80 9.52
N PRO A 52 1.41 2.74 10.36
CA PRO A 52 2.23 2.64 11.56
C PRO A 52 3.73 2.68 11.27
N LEU A 53 4.18 2.08 10.17
CA LEU A 53 5.57 2.14 9.73
C LEU A 53 5.95 3.54 9.25
N ALA A 54 5.10 4.18 8.45
CA ALA A 54 5.36 5.53 7.94
C ALA A 54 5.46 6.57 9.06
N VAL A 55 4.55 6.51 10.04
CA VAL A 55 4.56 7.40 11.22
C VAL A 55 5.70 7.04 12.16
N GLY A 56 5.89 5.74 12.43
CA GLY A 56 6.94 5.22 13.30
C GLY A 56 8.33 5.61 12.82
N ARG A 57 8.62 5.52 11.52
CA ARG A 57 9.92 5.90 10.93
C ARG A 57 10.34 7.33 11.24
N ARG A 58 9.39 8.27 11.33
CA ARG A 58 9.69 9.67 11.72
C ARG A 58 10.02 9.81 13.21
N ASN A 59 9.47 8.94 14.05
CA ASN A 59 9.62 8.99 15.51
C ASN A 59 10.76 8.09 16.03
N TRP A 60 11.14 7.06 15.27
CA TRP A 60 12.16 6.06 15.64
C TRP A 60 13.56 6.43 15.15
N VAL A 61 13.94 7.69 15.33
CA VAL A 61 15.24 8.22 14.87
C VAL A 61 16.43 7.50 15.52
N PHE A 62 16.23 6.90 16.70
CA PHE A 62 17.24 6.14 17.44
C PHE A 62 17.26 4.64 17.12
N VAL A 63 16.26 4.12 16.41
CA VAL A 63 16.18 2.70 16.06
C VAL A 63 16.91 2.39 14.74
N CYS A 64 17.52 3.40 14.12
CA CYS A 64 18.26 3.28 12.88
C CYS A 64 19.77 3.10 13.11
N GLY A 65 20.17 1.93 13.59
CA GLY A 65 21.44 1.31 13.17
C GLY A 65 21.18 0.35 12.00
N ASP A 66 22.22 -0.19 11.35
CA ASP A 66 22.14 -1.00 10.11
C ASP A 66 21.09 -2.13 10.12
N ASN A 67 20.73 -2.66 11.30
CA ASN A 67 19.75 -3.75 11.45
C ASN A 67 18.45 -3.37 12.21
N GLY A 68 18.35 -2.19 12.81
CA GLY A 68 17.24 -1.88 13.73
C GLY A 68 15.90 -1.67 13.02
N LEU A 69 15.93 -1.15 11.79
CA LEU A 69 14.71 -1.01 10.97
C LEU A 69 14.14 -2.37 10.57
N THR A 70 15.00 -3.35 10.25
CA THR A 70 14.59 -4.71 9.86
C THR A 70 13.84 -5.40 10.99
N SER A 71 14.37 -5.36 12.22
CA SER A 71 13.72 -5.95 13.39
C SER A 71 12.35 -5.33 13.66
N VAL A 72 12.22 -4.01 13.51
CA VAL A 72 10.93 -3.31 13.67
C VAL A 72 9.92 -3.71 12.60
N VAL A 73 10.34 -3.84 11.34
CA VAL A 73 9.46 -4.29 10.25
C VAL A 73 8.96 -5.72 10.50
N VAL A 74 9.81 -6.61 11.01
CA VAL A 74 9.42 -7.97 11.40
C VAL A 74 8.37 -7.94 12.51
N LEU A 75 8.61 -7.20 13.60
CA LEU A 75 7.67 -7.07 14.70
C LEU A 75 6.32 -6.50 14.25
N LEU A 76 6.33 -5.43 13.46
CA LEU A 76 5.12 -4.84 12.90
C LEU A 76 4.34 -5.82 12.02
N SER A 77 5.06 -6.64 11.24
CA SER A 77 4.44 -7.67 10.39
C SER A 77 3.74 -8.75 11.22
N ILE A 78 4.37 -9.21 12.31
CA ILE A 78 3.77 -10.18 13.24
C ILE A 78 2.51 -9.59 13.89
N VAL A 79 2.61 -8.36 14.43
CA VAL A 79 1.47 -7.67 15.06
C VAL A 79 0.33 -7.45 14.07
N ALA A 80 0.64 -7.06 12.83
CA ALA A 80 -0.36 -6.90 11.78
C ALA A 80 -1.05 -8.22 11.42
N SER A 81 -0.30 -9.33 11.38
CA SER A 81 -0.83 -10.68 11.16
C SER A 81 -1.75 -11.13 12.30
N ALA A 82 -1.31 -10.97 13.56
CA ALA A 82 -2.12 -11.30 14.73
C ALA A 82 -3.46 -10.53 14.73
N LYS A 83 -3.41 -9.21 14.50
CA LYS A 83 -4.61 -8.38 14.37
C LYS A 83 -5.52 -8.83 13.23
N ARG A 84 -4.95 -9.20 12.07
CA ARG A 84 -5.72 -9.70 10.92
C ARG A 84 -6.45 -11.00 11.22
N HIS A 85 -5.90 -11.84 12.10
CA HIS A 85 -6.51 -13.09 12.54
C HIS A 85 -7.41 -12.95 13.77
N GLY A 86 -7.62 -11.74 14.29
CA GLY A 86 -8.45 -11.49 15.47
C GLY A 86 -7.78 -11.84 16.79
N HIS A 87 -6.47 -12.09 16.80
CA HIS A 87 -5.69 -12.28 18.01
C HIS A 87 -5.29 -10.91 18.57
N ASP A 88 -5.45 -10.74 19.89
CA ASP A 88 -4.95 -9.56 20.59
C ASP A 88 -3.43 -9.69 20.80
N PRO A 89 -2.60 -8.85 20.15
CA PRO A 89 -1.15 -8.89 20.37
C PRO A 89 -0.75 -8.57 21.81
N TRP A 90 -1.59 -7.82 22.54
CA TRP A 90 -1.34 -7.47 23.94
C TRP A 90 -1.50 -8.64 24.89
N ALA A 91 -2.21 -9.70 24.49
CA ALA A 91 -2.32 -10.91 25.30
C ALA A 91 -0.99 -11.69 25.41
N TYR A 92 0.02 -11.32 24.61
CA TYR A 92 1.31 -12.01 24.51
C TYR A 92 2.52 -11.11 24.85
N LEU A 93 2.27 -9.90 25.37
CA LEU A 93 3.29 -8.95 25.84
C LEU A 93 3.34 -8.94 27.37
#